data_AF-A0A9E1HHJ4-F1
#
_entry.id   AF-A0A9E1HHJ4-F1
#
_cell.length_a   1.000
_cell.length_b   1.000
_cell.length_c   1.000
_cell.angle_alpha   90.00
_cell.angle_beta   90.00
_cell.angle_gamma   90.00
#
_symmetry.space_group_name_H-M   'P 1'
#
loop_
_entity.id
_entity.type
_entity.pdbx_description
1 polymer ?
#
loop_
_entity_poly.entity_id
_entity_poly.type
_entity_poly.pdbx_seq_one_letter_code
_entity_poly.pdbx_strand_id
1 'polypeptide(L)'
;MNEISAKVFGGADKTIIYSPNDFDEKFVESNKSLLAEKRGAGYWAWKPYIIKKTLEKCKEGDYVMYLDAGAFYVRKIKHLINNMENVGETVFLSSMILPNKDWCKRDAFVKCGCDETACIYGHQVEASYILVKKNIRTMSFLDRWQKYCLDWQVNTDQDNILGKENYNGFRENRHDQTALSLAAYREGIIPHRGFSDSSEYRIYKKRLDEWGCWGYSESELQQLAYEEYSSCGFKESTYKRIIVNCRARNQKMLPFLNVVFHSIKNAIEVDMKRESDIVYITDKYSVRGGEVRTYHVLAA
;
A
#
# COMPACT_ATOMS: atom_id res chain seq x y z
N MET A 1 7.28 -2.85 -17.45
CA MET A 1 7.03 -1.40 -17.26
C MET A 1 7.39 -0.93 -15.85
N ASN A 2 6.88 -1.55 -14.78
CA ASN A 2 7.27 -1.23 -13.39
C ASN A 2 8.80 -1.07 -13.24
N GLU A 3 9.56 -2.11 -13.61
CA GLU A 3 11.02 -2.11 -13.49
C GLU A 3 11.70 -0.93 -14.20
N ILE A 4 11.36 -0.74 -15.48
CA ILE A 4 11.93 0.34 -16.30
C ILE A 4 11.58 1.69 -15.68
N SER A 5 10.32 1.90 -15.28
CA SER A 5 9.90 3.15 -14.65
C SER A 5 10.60 3.39 -13.31
N ALA A 6 10.86 2.34 -12.52
CA ALA A 6 11.56 2.44 -11.24
C ALA A 6 12.98 2.97 -11.42
N LYS A 7 13.70 2.48 -12.44
CA LYS A 7 15.06 2.95 -12.77
C LYS A 7 15.03 4.35 -13.38
N VAL A 8 14.22 4.56 -14.43
CA VAL A 8 14.25 5.78 -15.25
C VAL A 8 13.60 6.98 -14.55
N PHE A 9 12.42 6.80 -13.97
CA PHE A 9 11.66 7.89 -13.36
C PHE A 9 11.73 7.86 -11.82
N GLY A 10 11.68 6.66 -11.25
CA GLY A 10 11.71 6.44 -9.80
C GLY A 10 13.09 6.69 -9.17
N GLY A 11 14.17 6.55 -9.93
CA GLY A 11 15.54 6.68 -9.45
C GLY A 11 15.97 5.55 -8.49
N ALA A 12 15.44 4.34 -8.65
CA ALA A 12 15.87 3.17 -7.89
C ALA A 12 17.25 2.70 -8.35
N ASP A 13 18.15 2.41 -7.41
CA ASP A 13 19.49 1.90 -7.69
C ASP A 13 19.45 0.44 -8.16
N LYS A 14 18.50 -0.34 -7.63
CA LYS A 14 18.31 -1.75 -7.98
C LYS A 14 16.83 -2.09 -8.08
N THR A 15 16.52 -2.99 -9.01
CA THR A 15 15.21 -3.62 -9.14
C THR A 15 15.35 -5.13 -8.91
N ILE A 16 14.39 -5.72 -8.20
CA ILE A 16 14.34 -7.14 -7.88
C ILE A 16 12.95 -7.64 -8.21
N ILE A 17 12.89 -8.73 -8.96
CA ILE A 17 11.67 -9.41 -9.34
C ILE A 17 11.71 -10.78 -8.69
N TYR A 18 10.71 -11.07 -7.85
CA TYR A 18 10.56 -12.38 -7.22
C TYR A 18 9.63 -13.27 -8.03
N SER A 19 9.97 -14.55 -8.08
CA SER A 19 9.16 -15.65 -8.58
C SER A 19 8.96 -16.69 -7.48
N PRO A 20 8.07 -17.68 -7.64
CA PRO A 20 7.92 -18.76 -6.68
C PRO A 20 9.23 -19.53 -6.39
N ASN A 21 10.15 -19.59 -7.36
CA ASN A 21 11.45 -20.25 -7.20
C ASN A 21 12.42 -19.48 -6.28
N ASP A 22 12.12 -18.23 -5.96
CA ASP A 22 12.93 -17.41 -5.08
C ASP A 22 12.56 -17.58 -3.60
N PHE A 23 11.59 -18.43 -3.27
CA PHE A 23 11.16 -18.67 -1.90
C PHE A 23 11.99 -19.79 -1.26
N ASP A 24 12.35 -19.61 0.02
CA ASP A 24 13.09 -20.65 0.72
C ASP A 24 12.21 -21.89 0.91
N GLU A 25 12.78 -23.07 0.70
CA GLU A 25 12.06 -24.35 0.82
C GLU A 25 11.33 -24.48 2.15
N LYS A 26 11.96 -24.06 3.25
CA LYS A 26 11.34 -24.08 4.58
C LYS A 26 10.10 -23.19 4.65
N PHE A 27 10.12 -22.00 4.05
CA PHE A 27 8.97 -21.10 4.04
C PHE A 27 7.83 -21.70 3.21
N VAL A 28 8.15 -22.28 2.05
CA VAL A 28 7.17 -22.95 1.19
C VAL A 28 6.54 -24.14 1.90
N GLU A 29 7.34 -25.03 2.47
CA GLU A 29 6.83 -26.25 3.11
C GLU A 29 5.99 -25.94 4.35
N SER A 30 6.43 -24.99 5.18
CA SER A 30 5.71 -24.61 6.41
C SER A 30 4.36 -23.96 6.12
N ASN A 31 4.19 -23.36 4.95
CA ASN A 31 2.99 -22.61 4.57
C ASN A 31 2.31 -23.19 3.32
N LYS A 32 2.62 -24.45 2.98
CA LYS A 32 2.24 -25.09 1.71
C LYS A 32 0.74 -25.02 1.44
N SER A 33 -0.09 -25.30 2.44
CA SER A 33 -1.54 -25.26 2.31
C SER A 33 -2.05 -23.86 1.99
N LEU A 34 -1.49 -22.83 2.63
CA LEU A 34 -1.87 -21.44 2.37
C LEU A 34 -1.38 -21.00 0.99
N LEU A 35 -0.11 -21.29 0.65
CA LEU A 35 0.49 -20.89 -0.63
C LEU A 35 -0.10 -21.64 -1.85
N ALA A 36 -0.78 -22.77 -1.63
CA ALA A 36 -1.51 -23.49 -2.66
C ALA A 36 -2.83 -22.81 -3.06
N GLU A 37 -3.33 -21.86 -2.27
CA GLU A 37 -4.59 -21.17 -2.55
C GLU A 37 -4.47 -20.28 -3.80
N LYS A 38 -5.45 -20.40 -4.71
CA LYS A 38 -5.40 -19.69 -6.00
C LYS A 38 -5.49 -18.18 -5.86
N ARG A 39 -6.30 -17.70 -4.91
CA ARG A 39 -6.53 -16.26 -4.71
C ARG A 39 -5.23 -15.60 -4.27
N GLY A 40 -4.70 -14.70 -5.10
CA GLY A 40 -3.46 -13.99 -4.80
C GLY A 40 -2.21 -14.86 -4.65
N ALA A 41 -2.23 -16.11 -5.17
CA ALA A 41 -1.19 -17.12 -4.96
C ALA A 41 -0.85 -17.30 -3.47
N GLY A 42 -1.86 -17.66 -2.67
CA GLY A 42 -1.77 -17.75 -1.22
C GLY A 42 -2.10 -16.45 -0.51
N TYR A 43 -3.17 -15.77 -0.94
CA TYR A 43 -3.73 -14.58 -0.31
C TYR A 43 -2.69 -13.46 -0.12
N TRP A 44 -1.75 -13.35 -1.05
CA TRP A 44 -0.62 -12.40 -0.99
C TRP A 44 0.23 -12.53 0.28
N ALA A 45 0.15 -13.65 1.00
CA ALA A 45 0.87 -13.84 2.26
C ALA A 45 2.40 -13.85 2.08
N TRP A 46 2.87 -14.03 0.84
CA TRP A 46 4.26 -13.92 0.43
C TRP A 46 4.78 -12.48 0.34
N LYS A 47 3.92 -11.45 0.32
CA LYS A 47 4.32 -10.05 0.15
C LYS A 47 5.24 -9.54 1.28
N PRO A 48 4.89 -9.66 2.57
CA PRO A 48 5.81 -9.33 3.65
C PRO A 48 7.13 -10.11 3.57
N TYR A 49 7.07 -11.37 3.12
CA TYR A 49 8.23 -12.27 3.05
C TYR A 49 9.27 -11.74 2.05
N ILE A 50 8.86 -11.38 0.83
CA ILE A 50 9.81 -10.89 -0.18
C ILE A 50 10.38 -9.50 0.16
N ILE A 51 9.60 -8.65 0.85
CA ILE A 51 10.07 -7.34 1.33
C ILE A 51 11.14 -7.57 2.41
N LYS A 52 10.84 -8.42 3.38
CA LYS A 52 11.76 -8.77 4.48
C LYS A 52 13.05 -9.43 3.93
N LYS A 53 12.92 -10.41 3.05
CA LYS A 53 14.05 -11.11 2.40
C LYS A 53 14.94 -10.16 1.60
N THR A 54 14.36 -9.11 1.02
CA THR A 54 15.14 -8.06 0.36
C THR A 54 15.90 -7.22 1.38
N LEU A 55 15.22 -6.75 2.43
CA LEU A 55 15.84 -5.98 3.51
C LEU A 55 16.96 -6.74 4.22
N GLU A 56 16.89 -8.06 4.34
CA GLU A 56 17.98 -8.89 4.90
C GLU A 56 19.28 -8.82 4.10
N LYS A 57 19.21 -8.48 2.80
CA LYS A 57 20.37 -8.30 1.92
C LYS A 57 20.83 -6.85 1.82
N CYS A 58 20.06 -5.92 2.38
CA CYS A 58 20.33 -4.48 2.37
C CYS A 58 21.19 -4.07 3.58
N LYS A 59 21.90 -2.95 3.46
CA LYS A 59 22.60 -2.33 4.59
C LYS A 59 21.61 -1.59 5.48
N GLU A 60 21.94 -1.43 6.76
CA GLU A 60 21.16 -0.58 7.67
C GLU A 60 20.99 0.82 7.07
N GLY A 61 19.75 1.34 7.07
CA GLY A 61 19.41 2.63 6.48
C GLY A 61 19.06 2.61 4.98
N ASP A 62 19.28 1.52 4.25
CA ASP A 62 18.82 1.36 2.87
C ASP A 62 17.28 1.32 2.79
N TYR A 63 16.71 1.64 1.63
CA TYR A 63 15.27 1.69 1.40
C TYR A 63 14.79 0.59 0.46
N VAL A 64 13.66 -0.05 0.79
CA VAL A 64 12.95 -0.99 -0.07
C VAL A 64 11.57 -0.44 -0.37
N MET A 65 11.24 -0.32 -1.65
CA MET A 65 9.95 0.07 -2.16
C MET A 65 9.28 -1.12 -2.85
N TYR A 66 8.20 -1.62 -2.28
CA TYR A 66 7.34 -2.59 -2.94
C TYR A 66 6.27 -1.89 -3.80
N LEU A 67 6.02 -2.43 -4.99
CA LEU A 67 5.02 -1.93 -5.93
C LEU A 67 4.28 -3.09 -6.60
N ASP A 68 2.96 -3.09 -6.50
CA ASP A 68 2.11 -4.02 -7.26
C ASP A 68 2.36 -3.90 -8.78
N ALA A 69 2.26 -5.03 -9.48
CA ALA A 69 2.32 -5.04 -10.94
C ALA A 69 1.14 -4.24 -11.53
N GLY A 70 1.43 -3.45 -12.58
CA GLY A 70 0.45 -2.56 -13.22
C GLY A 70 0.48 -1.12 -12.70
N ALA A 71 1.47 -0.77 -11.88
CA ALA A 71 1.73 0.59 -11.42
C ALA A 71 3.14 1.03 -11.78
N PHE A 72 3.36 2.32 -12.04
CA PHE A 72 4.65 2.80 -12.52
C PHE A 72 4.98 4.19 -11.98
N TYR A 73 6.27 4.49 -11.92
CA TYR A 73 6.76 5.76 -11.42
C TYR A 73 6.61 6.85 -12.46
N VAL A 74 6.14 8.01 -12.00
CA VAL A 74 6.14 9.27 -12.75
C VAL A 74 7.04 10.32 -12.09
N ARG A 75 7.53 10.07 -10.87
CA ARG A 75 8.52 10.89 -10.15
C ARG A 75 9.44 10.03 -9.30
N LYS A 76 10.50 10.66 -8.77
CA LYS A 76 11.53 10.01 -7.95
C LYS A 76 10.99 9.56 -6.59
N ILE A 77 11.34 8.35 -6.16
CA ILE A 77 11.02 7.79 -4.84
C ILE A 77 11.64 8.65 -3.71
N LYS A 78 12.75 9.34 -4.01
CA LYS A 78 13.46 10.21 -3.06
C LYS A 78 12.55 11.25 -2.39
N HIS A 79 11.48 11.70 -3.03
CA HIS A 79 10.51 12.60 -2.38
C HIS A 79 9.82 11.97 -1.17
N LEU A 80 9.45 10.68 -1.25
CA LEU A 80 8.87 9.93 -0.13
C LEU A 80 9.93 9.66 0.95
N ILE A 81 11.14 9.26 0.53
CA ILE A 81 12.27 9.03 1.44
C ILE A 81 12.59 10.28 2.25
N ASN A 82 12.69 11.44 1.59
CA ASN A 82 12.96 12.71 2.27
C ASN A 82 11.86 13.04 3.29
N ASN A 83 10.59 12.76 2.98
CA ASN A 83 9.50 12.97 3.94
C ASN A 83 9.69 12.07 5.17
N MET A 84 9.90 10.76 4.97
CA MET A 84 10.16 9.82 6.07
C MET A 84 11.31 10.27 6.96
N GLU A 85 12.45 10.65 6.37
CA GLU A 85 13.62 11.11 7.13
C GLU A 85 13.32 12.38 7.93
N ASN A 86 12.58 13.33 7.36
CA ASN A 86 12.23 14.59 8.04
C ASN A 86 11.39 14.38 9.31
N VAL A 87 10.55 13.32 9.33
CA VAL A 87 9.71 12.99 10.49
C VAL A 87 10.24 11.80 11.31
N GLY A 88 11.45 11.31 10.99
CA GLY A 88 12.11 10.23 11.73
C GLY A 88 11.43 8.85 11.58
N GLU A 89 10.73 8.62 10.47
CA GLU A 89 10.00 7.39 10.20
C GLU A 89 10.82 6.34 9.43
N THR A 90 10.41 5.08 9.58
CA THR A 90 11.06 3.94 8.93
C THR A 90 10.10 3.10 8.08
N VAL A 91 8.79 3.35 8.21
CA VAL A 91 7.74 2.72 7.42
C VAL A 91 6.84 3.81 6.88
N PHE A 92 6.58 3.77 5.58
CA PHE A 92 5.65 4.64 4.90
C PHE A 92 4.56 3.79 4.25
N LEU A 93 3.33 4.04 4.67
CA LEU A 93 2.10 3.43 4.14
C LEU A 93 1.17 4.56 3.71
N SER A 94 0.33 4.28 2.71
CA SER A 94 -0.70 5.22 2.28
C SER A 94 -2.04 4.89 2.88
N SER A 95 -2.77 5.92 3.31
CA SER A 95 -4.15 5.83 3.78
C SER A 95 -5.12 5.69 2.60
N MET A 96 -6.20 4.95 2.85
CA MET A 96 -7.41 4.96 2.03
C MET A 96 -8.52 5.69 2.79
N ILE A 97 -9.51 6.20 2.06
CA ILE A 97 -10.71 6.81 2.68
C ILE A 97 -11.63 5.78 3.35
N LEU A 98 -11.36 4.48 3.16
CA LEU A 98 -12.24 3.40 3.55
C LEU A 98 -11.95 2.90 4.97
N PRO A 99 -12.96 2.74 5.85
CA PRO A 99 -12.73 2.31 7.22
C PRO A 99 -12.46 0.80 7.31
N ASN A 100 -11.62 0.39 8.27
CA ASN A 100 -11.28 -1.03 8.45
C ASN A 100 -12.51 -1.91 8.69
N LYS A 101 -13.53 -1.44 9.43
CA LYS A 101 -14.74 -2.23 9.73
C LYS A 101 -15.46 -2.77 8.49
N ASP A 102 -15.35 -2.07 7.36
CA ASP A 102 -16.04 -2.44 6.12
C ASP A 102 -15.20 -3.45 5.29
N TRP A 103 -13.90 -3.56 5.58
CA TRP A 103 -12.92 -4.23 4.72
C TRP A 103 -11.99 -5.22 5.44
N CYS A 104 -12.22 -5.42 6.74
CA CYS A 104 -11.49 -6.37 7.59
C CYS A 104 -12.53 -7.26 8.29
N LYS A 105 -12.36 -8.58 8.18
CA LYS A 105 -13.29 -9.51 8.85
C LYS A 105 -13.13 -9.46 10.37
N ARG A 106 -14.20 -9.80 11.10
CA ARG A 106 -14.24 -9.68 12.56
C ARG A 106 -13.14 -10.45 13.27
N ASP A 107 -12.91 -11.70 12.85
CA ASP A 107 -11.89 -12.55 13.44
C ASP A 107 -10.49 -11.93 13.33
N ALA A 108 -10.22 -11.16 12.27
CA ALA A 108 -8.96 -10.45 12.12
C ALA A 108 -8.76 -9.42 13.24
N PHE A 109 -9.78 -8.62 13.56
CA PHE A 109 -9.72 -7.67 14.68
C PHE A 109 -9.48 -8.38 16.01
N VAL A 110 -10.20 -9.48 16.26
CA VAL A 110 -10.07 -10.24 17.50
C VAL A 110 -8.67 -10.85 17.63
N LYS A 111 -8.15 -11.49 16.58
CA LYS A 111 -6.81 -12.11 16.59
C LYS A 111 -5.67 -11.11 16.70
N CYS A 112 -5.80 -9.97 16.02
CA CYS A 112 -4.77 -8.94 16.04
C CYS A 112 -4.83 -8.07 17.30
N GLY A 113 -5.88 -8.19 18.12
CA GLY A 113 -6.11 -7.34 19.29
C GLY A 113 -6.41 -5.90 18.89
N CYS A 114 -7.19 -5.72 17.82
CA CYS A 114 -7.54 -4.45 17.18
C CYS A 114 -9.04 -4.12 17.32
N ASP A 115 -9.70 -4.69 18.32
CA ASP A 115 -11.15 -4.57 18.53
C ASP A 115 -11.55 -3.27 19.26
N GLU A 116 -10.78 -2.19 19.06
CA GLU A 116 -10.99 -0.86 19.63
C GLU A 116 -11.44 0.16 18.58
N THR A 117 -12.23 1.16 19.01
CA THR A 117 -12.85 2.17 18.12
C THR A 117 -11.87 2.81 17.15
N ALA A 118 -10.67 3.14 17.61
CA ALA A 118 -9.64 3.78 16.79
C ALA A 118 -9.21 2.91 15.59
N CYS A 119 -9.15 1.59 15.76
CA CYS A 119 -8.81 0.68 14.66
C CYS A 119 -10.03 0.33 13.82
N ILE A 120 -11.18 0.06 14.45
CA ILE A 120 -12.45 -0.29 13.77
C ILE A 120 -12.85 0.77 12.74
N TYR A 121 -12.91 2.03 13.18
CA TYR A 121 -13.30 3.16 12.33
C TYR A 121 -12.11 3.85 11.67
N GLY A 122 -10.91 3.37 11.95
CA GLY A 122 -9.68 3.85 11.33
C GLY A 122 -9.62 3.54 9.84
N HIS A 123 -8.91 4.39 9.12
CA HIS A 123 -8.64 4.24 7.69
C HIS A 123 -7.81 3.00 7.38
N GLN A 124 -8.24 2.23 6.39
CA GLN A 124 -7.48 1.12 5.86
C GLN A 124 -6.23 1.64 5.14
N VAL A 125 -5.11 0.93 5.25
CA VAL A 125 -3.88 1.31 4.52
C VAL A 125 -3.81 0.56 3.18
N GLU A 126 -3.19 1.15 2.16
CA GLU A 126 -2.99 0.51 0.85
C GLU A 126 -1.82 -0.49 0.88
N ALA A 127 -2.07 -1.74 0.51
CA ALA A 127 -1.01 -2.77 0.37
C ALA A 127 -0.37 -2.81 -1.03
N SER A 128 -0.75 -1.90 -1.93
CA SER A 128 -0.21 -1.80 -3.29
C SER A 128 1.16 -1.12 -3.34
N TYR A 129 1.48 -0.30 -2.35
CA TYR A 129 2.69 0.51 -2.29
C TYR A 129 3.23 0.59 -0.88
N ILE A 130 4.44 0.09 -0.65
CA ILE A 130 5.00 0.00 0.70
C ILE A 130 6.46 0.42 0.62
N LEU A 131 6.80 1.54 1.27
CA LEU A 131 8.18 2.02 1.36
C LEU A 131 8.69 1.81 2.79
N VAL A 132 9.81 1.12 2.92
CA VAL A 132 10.39 0.77 4.21
C VAL A 132 11.89 1.02 4.22
N LYS A 133 12.40 1.54 5.33
CA LYS A 133 13.83 1.70 5.61
C LYS A 133 14.33 0.49 6.39
N LYS A 134 15.49 -0.06 6.02
CA LYS A 134 16.15 -1.12 6.78
C LYS A 134 16.47 -0.60 8.18
N ASN A 135 15.73 -1.15 9.14
CA ASN A 135 15.90 -0.91 10.57
C ASN A 135 15.27 -2.02 11.40
N ILE A 136 15.72 -2.20 12.64
CA ILE A 136 15.17 -3.20 13.57
C ILE A 136 13.66 -3.06 13.79
N ARG A 137 13.14 -1.82 13.87
CA ARG A 137 11.70 -1.56 14.01
C ARG A 137 10.92 -2.01 12.78
N THR A 138 11.42 -1.71 11.59
CA THR A 138 10.87 -2.17 10.32
C THR A 138 10.84 -3.69 10.24
N MET A 139 11.93 -4.37 10.63
CA MET A 139 12.00 -5.83 10.61
C MET A 139 10.94 -6.43 11.53
N SER A 140 10.78 -5.89 12.74
CA SER A 140 9.74 -6.31 13.69
C SER A 140 8.32 -6.07 13.15
N PHE A 141 8.08 -4.93 12.49
CA PHE A 141 6.81 -4.64 11.83
C PHE A 141 6.50 -5.67 10.71
N LEU A 142 7.47 -5.97 9.86
CA LEU A 142 7.32 -6.97 8.80
C LEU A 142 7.09 -8.38 9.35
N ASP A 143 7.71 -8.74 10.48
CA ASP A 143 7.45 -10.00 11.17
C ASP A 143 6.02 -10.09 11.69
N ARG A 144 5.49 -9.00 12.25
CA ARG A 144 4.08 -8.95 12.67
C ARG A 144 3.14 -9.08 11.48
N TRP A 145 3.40 -8.31 10.41
CA TRP A 145 2.57 -8.38 9.22
C TRP A 145 2.63 -9.78 8.58
N GLN A 146 3.80 -10.39 8.49
CA GLN A 146 3.96 -11.78 8.04
C GLN A 146 3.15 -12.74 8.90
N LYS A 147 3.25 -12.63 10.23
CA LYS A 147 2.48 -13.47 11.16
C LYS A 147 0.98 -13.37 10.90
N TYR A 148 0.47 -12.16 10.70
CA TYR A 148 -0.95 -11.93 10.42
C TYR A 148 -1.34 -12.46 9.04
N CYS A 149 -0.50 -12.29 8.02
CA CYS A 149 -0.73 -12.85 6.68
C CYS A 149 -0.76 -14.38 6.65
N LEU A 150 -0.02 -15.05 7.54
CA LEU A 150 0.01 -16.52 7.61
C LEU A 150 -1.12 -17.11 8.44
N ASP A 151 -1.90 -16.28 9.16
CA ASP A 151 -3.03 -16.73 9.96
C ASP A 151 -4.30 -16.82 9.10
N TRP A 152 -4.88 -18.02 9.00
CA TRP A 152 -6.07 -18.28 8.21
C TRP A 152 -7.28 -17.45 8.65
N GLN A 153 -7.41 -17.20 9.95
CA GLN A 153 -8.50 -16.41 10.54
C GLN A 153 -8.31 -14.90 10.34
N VAL A 154 -7.15 -14.47 9.84
CA VAL A 154 -6.90 -13.06 9.53
C VAL A 154 -6.94 -12.86 8.01
N ASN A 155 -6.21 -13.68 7.26
CA ASN A 155 -5.81 -13.37 5.90
C ASN A 155 -6.62 -14.06 4.80
N THR A 156 -7.57 -14.94 5.13
CA THR A 156 -8.33 -15.73 4.13
C THR A 156 -9.82 -15.38 4.12
N ASP A 157 -10.57 -16.00 3.21
CA ASP A 157 -12.03 -15.91 3.12
C ASP A 157 -12.77 -16.85 4.08
N GLN A 158 -12.07 -17.56 4.97
CA GLN A 158 -12.71 -18.40 5.98
C GLN A 158 -13.70 -17.58 6.83
N ASP A 159 -14.89 -18.14 7.05
CA ASP A 159 -15.91 -17.58 7.95
C ASP A 159 -15.36 -17.30 9.36
N ASN A 160 -15.99 -16.35 10.05
CA ASN A 160 -15.64 -16.05 11.43
C ASN A 160 -15.97 -17.24 12.33
N ILE A 161 -15.02 -17.66 13.15
CA ILE A 161 -15.13 -18.77 14.09
C ILE A 161 -14.83 -18.37 15.54
N LEU A 162 -14.51 -17.10 15.81
CA LEU A 162 -14.23 -16.61 17.18
C LEU A 162 -15.46 -16.06 17.91
N GLY A 163 -16.67 -16.41 17.44
CA GLY A 163 -17.93 -16.12 18.12
C GLY A 163 -18.38 -14.66 18.05
N LYS A 164 -17.84 -13.88 17.09
CA LYS A 164 -18.29 -12.51 16.82
C LYS A 164 -18.64 -12.33 15.35
N GLU A 165 -19.78 -11.70 15.11
CA GLU A 165 -20.22 -11.31 13.77
C GLU A 165 -19.42 -10.13 13.23
N ASN A 166 -19.34 -10.04 11.90
CA ASN A 166 -18.81 -8.88 11.21
C ASN A 166 -19.56 -7.60 11.62
N TYR A 167 -18.85 -6.47 11.59
CA TYR A 167 -19.48 -5.19 11.84
C TYR A 167 -20.50 -4.83 10.77
N ASN A 168 -21.49 -4.01 11.15
CA ASN A 168 -22.43 -3.47 10.18
C ASN A 168 -21.69 -2.67 9.11
N GLY A 169 -22.00 -2.97 7.85
CA GLY A 169 -21.32 -2.42 6.67
C GLY A 169 -20.14 -3.25 6.16
N PHE A 170 -19.77 -4.37 6.79
CA PHE A 170 -18.75 -5.27 6.27
C PHE A 170 -19.07 -5.75 4.85
N ARG A 171 -18.08 -5.67 3.96
CA ARG A 171 -18.21 -5.96 2.54
C ARG A 171 -17.46 -7.24 2.16
N GLU A 172 -16.16 -7.27 2.41
CA GLU A 172 -15.30 -8.43 2.22
C GLU A 172 -13.98 -8.24 2.98
N ASN A 173 -13.26 -9.34 3.19
CA ASN A 173 -11.92 -9.28 3.77
C ASN A 173 -10.90 -8.85 2.71
N ARG A 174 -9.98 -7.93 3.05
CA ARG A 174 -8.93 -7.46 2.13
C ARG A 174 -7.58 -8.16 2.32
N HIS A 175 -7.57 -9.32 2.98
CA HIS A 175 -6.43 -10.24 3.05
C HIS A 175 -5.16 -9.54 3.55
N ASP A 176 -4.08 -9.51 2.75
CA ASP A 176 -2.79 -8.96 3.17
C ASP A 176 -2.90 -7.49 3.55
N GLN A 177 -3.85 -6.77 2.94
CA GLN A 177 -4.18 -5.40 3.29
C GLN A 177 -4.91 -5.28 4.64
N THR A 178 -5.78 -6.23 4.98
CA THR A 178 -6.36 -6.35 6.34
C THR A 178 -5.24 -6.59 7.35
N ALA A 179 -4.39 -7.59 7.11
CA ALA A 179 -3.24 -7.90 7.96
C ALA A 179 -2.29 -6.70 8.12
N LEU A 180 -2.02 -5.97 7.03
CA LEU A 180 -1.16 -4.78 7.03
C LEU A 180 -1.76 -3.64 7.87
N SER A 181 -3.05 -3.36 7.66
CA SER A 181 -3.76 -2.30 8.37
C SER A 181 -3.76 -2.58 9.87
N LEU A 182 -4.17 -3.78 10.28
CA LEU A 182 -4.19 -4.14 11.70
C LEU A 182 -2.78 -4.14 12.31
N ALA A 183 -1.76 -4.57 11.57
CA ALA A 183 -0.37 -4.47 12.03
C ALA A 183 0.07 -3.00 12.23
N ALA A 184 -0.27 -2.10 11.30
CA ALA A 184 0.03 -0.68 11.42
C ALA A 184 -0.65 -0.04 12.63
N TYR A 185 -1.93 -0.33 12.86
CA TYR A 185 -2.66 0.16 14.05
C TYR A 185 -2.04 -0.36 15.36
N ARG A 186 -1.66 -1.64 15.44
CA ARG A 186 -1.00 -2.19 16.64
C ARG A 186 0.36 -1.58 16.95
N GLU A 187 1.09 -1.16 15.93
CA GLU A 187 2.42 -0.56 16.06
C GLU A 187 2.36 0.99 16.13
N GLY A 188 1.16 1.59 16.10
CA GLY A 188 0.99 3.04 16.10
C GLY A 188 1.55 3.74 14.85
N ILE A 189 1.59 3.04 13.72
CA ILE A 189 2.02 3.60 12.43
C ILE A 189 0.87 4.41 11.85
N ILE A 190 1.08 5.71 11.72
CA ILE A 190 0.12 6.63 11.11
C ILE A 190 0.39 6.68 9.60
N PRO A 191 -0.59 6.31 8.76
CA PRO A 191 -0.41 6.35 7.31
C PRO A 191 -0.35 7.79 6.78
N HIS A 192 0.28 7.94 5.63
CA HIS A 192 0.40 9.19 4.89
C HIS A 192 -0.71 9.32 3.85
N ARG A 193 -0.78 10.49 3.22
CA ARG A 193 -1.53 10.61 1.96
C ARG A 193 -1.13 9.54 0.97
N GLY A 194 -2.14 9.01 0.28
CA GLY A 194 -1.92 8.32 -0.96
C GLY A 194 -1.17 9.19 -1.99
N PHE A 195 -0.12 8.62 -2.55
CA PHE A 195 0.77 9.26 -3.52
C PHE A 195 0.57 8.73 -4.95
N SER A 196 -0.54 8.01 -5.16
CA SER A 196 -0.96 7.46 -6.44
C SER A 196 -2.21 8.16 -6.95
N ASP A 197 -2.59 7.91 -8.20
CA ASP A 197 -3.90 8.31 -8.72
C ASP A 197 -5.04 7.47 -8.12
N SER A 198 -4.74 6.24 -7.65
CA SER A 198 -5.77 5.37 -7.08
C SER A 198 -6.33 5.88 -5.75
N SER A 199 -5.57 6.72 -5.05
CA SER A 199 -5.86 7.27 -3.74
C SER A 199 -6.43 8.69 -3.76
N GLU A 200 -6.61 9.30 -4.94
CA GLU A 200 -7.04 10.70 -5.03
C GLU A 200 -8.56 10.83 -5.10
N TYR A 201 -9.15 11.52 -4.12
CA TYR A 201 -10.61 11.70 -4.05
C TYR A 201 -11.22 12.34 -5.29
N ARG A 202 -10.52 13.32 -5.90
CA ARG A 202 -10.98 13.99 -7.12
C ARG A 202 -11.08 13.04 -8.32
N ILE A 203 -10.37 11.90 -8.27
CA ILE A 203 -10.50 10.81 -9.25
C ILE A 203 -11.69 9.91 -8.91
N TYR A 204 -12.06 9.75 -7.63
CA TYR A 204 -13.26 8.99 -7.24
C TYR A 204 -14.53 9.60 -7.83
N LYS A 205 -14.66 10.93 -7.95
CA LYS A 205 -15.84 11.55 -8.59
C LYS A 205 -16.03 11.10 -10.04
N LYS A 206 -14.95 10.99 -10.82
CA LYS A 206 -15.01 10.49 -12.21
C LYS A 206 -15.23 8.98 -12.27
N ARG A 207 -14.71 8.23 -11.29
CA ARG A 207 -14.87 6.76 -11.19
C ARG A 207 -16.22 6.31 -10.63
N LEU A 208 -16.88 7.16 -9.85
CA LEU A 208 -18.23 6.99 -9.33
C LEU A 208 -19.23 6.82 -10.48
N ASP A 209 -19.13 7.70 -11.48
CA ASP A 209 -19.96 7.68 -12.68
C ASP A 209 -19.68 6.44 -13.57
N GLU A 210 -18.44 5.95 -13.59
CA GLU A 210 -18.03 4.90 -14.52
C GLU A 210 -18.16 3.48 -13.97
N TRP A 211 -17.85 3.23 -12.68
CA TRP A 211 -17.59 1.86 -12.18
C TRP A 211 -18.35 1.43 -10.93
N GLY A 212 -19.08 2.32 -10.25
CA GLY A 212 -19.63 2.02 -8.92
C GLY A 212 -18.52 1.82 -7.89
N CYS A 213 -18.46 2.66 -6.87
CA CYS A 213 -17.30 2.71 -5.99
C CYS A 213 -17.44 1.77 -4.78
N TRP A 214 -16.93 0.54 -4.90
CA TRP A 214 -16.71 -0.32 -3.74
C TRP A 214 -17.98 -0.58 -2.89
N GLY A 215 -19.15 -0.40 -3.51
CA GLY A 215 -20.48 -0.50 -2.90
C GLY A 215 -20.90 0.68 -2.00
N TYR A 216 -20.19 1.82 -2.01
CA TYR A 216 -20.62 3.06 -1.38
C TYR A 216 -21.40 3.94 -2.35
N SER A 217 -22.27 4.80 -1.82
CA SER A 217 -22.85 5.91 -2.56
C SER A 217 -21.85 7.06 -2.72
N GLU A 218 -22.13 8.00 -3.63
CA GLU A 218 -21.33 9.22 -3.77
C GLU A 218 -21.30 10.01 -2.45
N SER A 219 -22.43 10.16 -1.77
CA SER A 219 -22.51 10.92 -0.52
C SER A 219 -21.69 10.26 0.60
N GLU A 220 -21.69 8.93 0.68
CA GLU A 220 -20.87 8.20 1.65
C GLU A 220 -19.38 8.40 1.38
N LEU A 221 -18.95 8.33 0.12
CA LEU A 221 -17.55 8.60 -0.23
C LEU A 221 -17.15 10.05 0.02
N GLN A 222 -18.03 11.02 -0.25
CA GLN A 222 -17.77 12.43 0.05
C GLN A 222 -17.59 12.64 1.55
N GLN A 223 -18.43 12.02 2.37
CA GLN A 223 -18.33 12.07 3.82
C GLN A 223 -17.03 11.43 4.32
N LEU A 224 -16.70 10.23 3.85
CA LEU A 224 -15.46 9.53 4.21
C LEU A 224 -14.21 10.32 3.80
N ALA A 225 -14.23 10.94 2.62
CA ALA A 225 -13.15 11.81 2.19
C ALA A 225 -13.05 13.05 3.08
N TYR A 226 -14.17 13.70 3.40
CA TYR A 226 -14.18 14.86 4.31
C TYR A 226 -13.64 14.51 5.70
N GLU A 227 -14.04 13.37 6.26
CA GLU A 227 -13.53 12.84 7.52
C GLU A 227 -12.03 12.54 7.45
N GLU A 228 -11.57 11.89 6.37
CA GLU A 228 -10.14 11.67 6.14
C GLU A 228 -9.36 13.00 6.14
N TYR A 229 -9.80 13.99 5.36
CA TYR A 229 -9.17 15.31 5.26
C TYR A 229 -9.19 16.09 6.58
N SER A 230 -10.24 15.92 7.39
CA SER A 230 -10.44 16.67 8.64
C SER A 230 -9.81 15.98 9.85
N SER A 231 -9.44 14.70 9.76
CA SER A 231 -8.88 13.94 10.87
C SER A 231 -7.37 14.15 11.01
N CYS A 232 -6.87 14.19 12.25
CA CYS A 232 -5.43 14.19 12.56
C CYS A 232 -4.75 12.82 12.31
N GLY A 233 -5.46 11.85 11.72
CA GLY A 233 -4.97 10.49 11.43
C GLY A 233 -4.16 10.38 10.14
N PHE A 234 -3.96 11.51 9.46
CA PHE A 234 -3.30 11.59 8.17
C PHE A 234 -2.17 12.61 8.24
N LYS A 235 -1.00 12.24 7.70
CA LYS A 235 0.13 13.17 7.58
C LYS A 235 0.08 13.92 6.26
N GLU A 236 -0.07 15.24 6.34
CA GLU A 236 0.08 16.11 5.18
C GLU A 236 1.41 15.83 4.48
N SER A 237 1.32 15.67 3.18
CA SER A 237 2.44 15.27 2.35
C SER A 237 2.79 16.40 1.40
N THR A 238 4.04 16.83 1.45
CA THR A 238 4.58 17.94 0.63
C THR A 238 4.92 17.53 -0.79
N TYR A 239 4.83 16.23 -1.12
CA TYR A 239 5.19 15.71 -2.42
C TYR A 239 4.00 15.68 -3.40
N LYS A 240 4.31 15.83 -4.69
CA LYS A 240 3.37 15.58 -5.81
C LYS A 240 3.23 14.07 -6.06
N ARG A 241 2.26 13.67 -6.89
CA ARG A 241 2.04 12.25 -7.25
C ARG A 241 3.33 11.58 -7.71
N ILE A 242 3.64 10.42 -7.12
CA ILE A 242 4.85 9.65 -7.42
C ILE A 242 4.55 8.48 -8.35
N ILE A 243 3.37 7.88 -8.23
CA ILE A 243 2.98 6.67 -8.96
C ILE A 243 1.67 6.86 -9.70
N VAL A 244 1.54 6.20 -10.85
CA VAL A 244 0.26 6.00 -11.54
C VAL A 244 -0.03 4.51 -11.63
N ASN A 245 -1.22 4.09 -11.23
CA ASN A 245 -1.68 2.72 -11.26
C ASN A 245 -2.74 2.54 -12.34
N CYS A 246 -2.27 2.01 -13.46
CA CYS A 246 -3.12 1.76 -14.60
C CYS A 246 -3.91 0.45 -14.50
N ARG A 247 -3.65 -0.37 -13.46
CA ARG A 247 -4.25 -1.70 -13.22
C ARG A 247 -4.19 -2.64 -14.44
N ALA A 248 -3.38 -2.30 -15.45
CA ALA A 248 -3.25 -3.07 -16.66
C ALA A 248 -2.47 -4.35 -16.34
N ARG A 249 -3.21 -5.45 -16.22
CA ARG A 249 -2.68 -6.79 -15.96
C ARG A 249 -2.95 -7.67 -17.16
N ASN A 250 -1.95 -8.43 -17.60
CA ASN A 250 -2.08 -9.46 -18.64
C ASN A 250 -2.74 -8.98 -19.96
N GLN A 251 -2.46 -7.74 -20.38
CA GLN A 251 -3.02 -7.19 -21.62
C GLN A 251 -2.05 -7.35 -22.80
N LYS A 252 -2.62 -7.49 -24.01
CA LYS A 252 -1.86 -7.32 -25.27
C LYS A 252 -1.32 -5.89 -25.36
N MET A 253 -0.23 -5.71 -26.11
CA MET A 253 0.57 -4.47 -26.12
C MET A 253 -0.21 -3.20 -26.48
N LEU A 254 -1.05 -3.22 -27.52
CA LEU A 254 -1.84 -2.04 -27.93
C LEU A 254 -2.88 -1.62 -26.88
N PRO A 255 -3.76 -2.52 -26.38
CA PRO A 255 -4.65 -2.21 -25.26
C PRO A 255 -3.90 -1.68 -24.02
N PHE A 256 -2.76 -2.30 -23.70
CA PHE A 256 -1.91 -1.88 -22.60
C PHE A 256 -1.43 -0.42 -22.76
N LEU A 257 -0.90 -0.06 -23.92
CA LEU A 257 -0.43 1.31 -24.20
C LEU A 257 -1.57 2.33 -24.10
N ASN A 258 -2.76 1.98 -24.59
CA ASN A 258 -3.94 2.84 -24.46
C ASN A 258 -4.32 3.06 -23.00
N VAL A 259 -4.35 2.01 -22.18
CA VAL A 259 -4.67 2.13 -20.74
C VAL A 259 -3.64 2.99 -20.02
N VAL A 260 -2.34 2.78 -20.28
CA VAL A 260 -1.26 3.59 -19.72
C VAL A 260 -1.41 5.07 -20.10
N PHE A 261 -1.63 5.38 -21.38
CA PHE A 261 -1.80 6.75 -21.85
C PHE A 261 -2.96 7.47 -21.15
N HIS A 262 -4.12 6.80 -21.04
CA HIS A 262 -5.28 7.38 -20.37
C HIS A 262 -5.05 7.56 -18.87
N SER A 263 -4.38 6.62 -18.19
CA SER A 263 -4.01 6.77 -16.78
C SER A 263 -3.07 7.96 -16.54
N ILE A 264 -2.06 8.14 -17.40
CA ILE A 264 -1.15 9.30 -17.31
C ILE A 264 -1.90 10.61 -17.56
N LYS A 265 -2.73 10.66 -18.62
CA LYS A 265 -3.52 11.85 -18.95
C LYS A 265 -4.44 12.25 -17.80
N ASN A 266 -5.22 11.30 -17.26
CA ASN A 266 -6.11 11.53 -16.12
C ASN A 266 -5.33 12.01 -14.89
N ALA A 267 -4.16 11.42 -14.63
CA ALA A 267 -3.28 11.85 -13.54
C ALA A 267 -2.83 13.32 -13.72
N ILE A 268 -2.36 13.70 -14.90
CA ILE A 268 -1.95 15.07 -15.20
C ILE A 268 -3.11 16.06 -15.02
N GLU A 269 -4.28 15.74 -15.57
CA GLU A 269 -5.48 16.60 -15.44
C GLU A 269 -5.85 16.86 -13.97
N VAL A 270 -5.72 15.85 -13.11
CA VAL A 270 -6.00 15.97 -11.68
C VAL A 270 -4.96 16.82 -10.96
N ASP A 271 -3.68 16.66 -11.33
CA ASP A 271 -2.61 17.49 -10.76
C ASP A 271 -2.75 18.96 -11.16
N MET A 272 -3.13 19.25 -12.41
CA MET A 272 -3.39 20.62 -12.87
C MET A 272 -4.57 21.27 -12.14
N LYS A 273 -5.66 20.51 -11.92
CA LYS A 273 -6.81 20.98 -11.12
C LYS A 273 -6.49 21.13 -9.63
N ARG A 274 -5.38 20.56 -9.15
CA ARG A 274 -4.93 20.69 -7.76
C ARG A 274 -4.19 22.00 -7.51
N GLU A 275 -3.46 22.49 -8.50
CA GLU A 275 -2.75 23.78 -8.43
C GLU A 275 -3.69 24.99 -8.37
N SER A 276 -4.99 24.83 -8.68
CA SER A 276 -5.99 25.89 -8.52
C SER A 276 -6.54 26.04 -7.10
N ASP A 277 -6.34 25.05 -6.21
CA ASP A 277 -7.07 24.97 -4.93
C ASP A 277 -6.18 24.91 -3.67
N ILE A 278 -4.85 24.79 -3.79
CA ILE A 278 -3.94 24.72 -2.62
C ILE A 278 -2.66 25.55 -2.88
N VAL A 279 -2.42 26.48 -1.97
CA VAL A 279 -1.24 27.36 -1.88
C VAL A 279 0.05 26.53 -1.70
N TYR A 280 1.07 26.92 -2.47
CA TYR A 280 2.41 26.34 -2.52
C TYR A 280 3.07 26.13 -1.14
N ILE A 281 3.69 24.97 -0.93
CA ILE A 281 4.83 24.83 -0.01
C ILE A 281 6.06 24.45 -0.86
N THR A 282 7.09 25.26 -0.73
CA THR A 282 8.30 25.28 -1.56
C THR A 282 9.32 24.23 -1.13
N ASP A 283 9.97 23.61 -2.12
CA ASP A 283 11.08 22.66 -1.93
C ASP A 283 12.34 23.39 -1.44
N LYS A 284 12.79 23.12 -0.20
CA LYS A 284 14.19 23.34 0.22
C LYS A 284 14.61 22.33 1.28
N TYR A 285 15.20 21.19 0.89
CA TYR A 285 16.03 20.41 1.83
C TYR A 285 17.21 19.71 1.15
N SER A 286 18.39 19.90 1.76
CA SER A 286 19.65 19.22 1.48
C SER A 286 19.78 17.97 2.35
N VAL A 287 20.31 16.89 1.78
CA VAL A 287 20.55 15.62 2.48
C VAL A 287 21.99 15.61 2.99
N ARG A 288 22.20 15.18 4.25
CA ARG A 288 23.55 14.87 4.79
C ARG A 288 24.07 13.58 4.15
N GLY A 289 25.27 13.67 3.59
CA GLY A 289 25.88 12.65 2.74
C GLY A 289 26.24 11.36 3.46
N GLY A 290 25.65 10.27 2.96
CA GLY A 290 26.13 8.89 3.03
C GLY A 290 25.55 8.14 1.81
N GLU A 291 26.26 7.16 1.26
CA GLU A 291 25.77 6.33 0.14
C GLU A 291 24.64 5.39 0.60
N VAL A 292 23.41 5.91 0.65
CA VAL A 292 22.19 5.14 0.92
C VAL A 292 21.59 4.65 -0.39
N ARG A 293 21.20 3.38 -0.47
CA ARG A 293 20.62 2.78 -1.68
C ARG A 293 19.11 2.55 -1.58
N THR A 294 18.44 2.66 -2.72
CA THR A 294 17.00 2.39 -2.89
C THR A 294 16.78 1.16 -3.78
N TYR A 295 16.07 0.17 -3.26
CA TYR A 295 15.72 -1.08 -3.93
C TYR A 295 14.22 -1.08 -4.25
N HIS A 296 13.87 -1.48 -5.46
CA HIS A 296 12.48 -1.70 -5.87
C HIS A 296 12.18 -3.19 -5.95
N VAL A 297 11.09 -3.62 -5.33
CA VAL A 297 10.69 -5.03 -5.24
C VAL A 297 9.30 -5.23 -5.84
N LEU A 298 9.15 -6.21 -6.70
CA LEU A 298 7.86 -6.68 -7.21
C LEU A 298 7.87 -8.21 -7.32
N ALA A 299 6.69 -8.81 -7.37
CA ALA A 299 6.51 -10.21 -7.76
C ALA A 299 6.07 -10.28 -9.24
N ALA A 300 6.63 -11.26 -9.96
CA ALA A 300 6.26 -11.59 -11.33
C ALA A 300 4.94 -12.35 -11.42
#